data_AF-A0A9X4EJ36-F1
#
_entry.id   AF-A0A9X4EJ36-F1
#
_cell.length_a   1.000
_cell.length_b   1.000
_cell.length_c   1.000
_cell.angle_alpha   90.00
_cell.angle_beta   90.00
_cell.angle_gamma   90.00
#
_symmetry.space_group_name_H-M   'P 1'
#
loop_
_entity.id
_entity.type
_entity.pdbx_description
1 polymer ?
#
loop_
_entity_poly.entity_id
_entity_poly.type
_entity_poly.pdbx_seq_one_letter_code
_entity_poly.pdbx_strand_id
1 'polypeptide(L)'
;MSGLHDVLERDIARSPASFPDSPASIAFRQPMMLGLFLNLQDMQQFSIAGKSTWTFDYNVKVVQRAEELGFDLAFSRTQWLPKGGYDGEASLDSFIALGAMAAATKRILLISTLHVLYGPLHPLHIAKFGATFDHISKGRWGINIVTGHRAIEHEMFGSPQIEHDRRYELTGELFDVLQHLWTDDENYSFSGKSPWKVHEGFITPKPLYGRPILVNATGSDAGIDFAARYSDIVFITSPTGAH
;
A
#
# COMPACT_ATOMS: atom_id res chain seq x y z
N MET A 1 -2.25 25.72 25.61
CA MET A 1 -1.12 24.76 25.59
C MET A 1 -1.61 23.38 26.04
N SER A 2 -2.50 22.75 25.29
CA SER A 2 -3.06 21.43 25.64
C SER A 2 -3.20 20.50 24.43
N GLY A 3 -2.49 20.77 23.32
CA GLY A 3 -2.68 20.07 22.05
C GLY A 3 -1.59 19.05 21.69
N LEU A 4 -0.54 18.89 22.51
CA LEU A 4 0.60 18.04 22.19
C LEU A 4 0.66 16.72 22.97
N HIS A 5 -0.15 16.56 24.02
CA HIS A 5 -0.14 15.35 24.86
C HIS A 5 -1.13 14.26 24.40
N ASP A 6 -2.19 14.60 23.66
CA ASP A 6 -3.21 13.62 23.21
C ASP A 6 -2.82 12.84 21.94
N VAL A 7 -1.65 13.09 21.37
CA VAL A 7 -1.20 12.42 20.11
C VAL A 7 -0.35 11.18 20.39
N LEU A 8 0.03 10.93 21.65
CA LEU A 8 0.98 9.87 22.03
C LEU A 8 0.35 8.58 22.57
N GLU A 9 -0.97 8.51 22.72
CA GLU A 9 -1.69 7.33 23.24
C GLU A 9 -2.69 6.77 22.21
N ARG A 10 -2.27 6.62 20.95
CA ARG A 10 -2.99 5.73 20.02
C ARG A 10 -2.24 4.40 20.01
N ASP A 11 -2.92 3.33 20.43
CA ASP A 11 -2.40 1.96 20.36
C ASP A 11 -2.26 1.55 18.89
N ILE A 12 -1.12 1.91 18.29
CA ILE A 12 -0.76 1.50 16.94
C ILE A 12 -0.52 -0.02 16.98
N ALA A 13 -1.22 -0.73 16.11
CA ALA A 13 -1.09 -2.16 15.95
C ALA A 13 0.38 -2.54 15.71
N ARG A 14 0.82 -3.55 16.47
CA ARG A 14 2.20 -4.05 16.46
C ARG A 14 2.66 -4.34 15.03
N SER A 15 3.77 -3.72 14.63
CA SER A 15 4.38 -3.91 13.30
C SER A 15 4.68 -5.39 13.04
N PRO A 16 4.45 -5.90 11.81
CA PRO A 16 4.82 -7.26 11.44
C PRO A 16 6.32 -7.54 11.66
N ALA A 17 7.17 -6.54 11.49
CA ALA A 17 8.62 -6.66 11.68
C ALA A 17 9.04 -6.96 13.12
N SER A 18 8.15 -6.76 14.09
CA SER A 18 8.43 -7.05 15.50
C SER A 18 8.13 -8.50 15.91
N PHE A 19 7.55 -9.31 15.01
CA PHE A 19 7.36 -10.75 15.20
C PHE A 19 8.62 -11.48 14.71
N PRO A 20 9.36 -12.21 15.56
CA PRO A 20 10.69 -12.72 15.23
C PRO A 20 10.76 -13.51 13.91
N ASP A 21 9.76 -14.34 13.63
CA ASP A 21 9.75 -15.24 12.46
C ASP A 21 8.91 -14.72 11.29
N SER A 22 8.43 -13.47 11.33
CA SER A 22 7.68 -12.92 10.21
C SER A 22 8.58 -12.67 9.00
N PRO A 23 8.03 -12.75 7.77
CA PRO A 23 8.77 -12.38 6.57
C PRO A 23 9.35 -10.97 6.62
N ALA A 24 8.61 -10.02 7.21
CA ALA A 24 9.05 -8.64 7.40
C ALA A 24 10.28 -8.55 8.33
N SER A 25 10.25 -9.23 9.49
CA SER A 25 11.39 -9.28 10.43
C SER A 25 12.63 -9.86 9.75
N ILE A 26 12.48 -10.93 8.98
CA ILE A 26 13.59 -11.57 8.26
C ILE A 26 14.19 -10.60 7.22
N ALA A 27 13.34 -9.93 6.43
CA ALA A 27 13.80 -8.97 5.44
C ALA A 27 14.50 -7.76 6.08
N PHE A 28 14.01 -7.27 7.22
CA PHE A 28 14.51 -6.05 7.87
C PHE A 28 15.82 -6.26 8.66
N ARG A 29 16.24 -7.50 8.91
CA ARG A 29 17.53 -7.81 9.54
C ARG A 29 18.73 -7.52 8.65
N GLN A 30 18.50 -7.38 7.35
CA GLN A 30 19.56 -7.18 6.39
C GLN A 30 20.07 -5.74 6.50
N PRO A 31 21.39 -5.49 6.36
CA PRO A 31 21.92 -4.12 6.39
C PRO A 31 21.33 -3.22 5.30
N MET A 32 20.90 -3.81 4.19
CA MET A 32 20.27 -3.14 3.06
C MET A 32 19.28 -4.09 2.40
N MET A 33 18.06 -3.63 2.19
CA MET A 33 17.06 -4.35 1.40
C MET A 33 17.16 -3.94 -0.07
N LEU A 34 17.13 -4.92 -0.97
CA LEU A 34 17.06 -4.66 -2.41
C LEU A 34 15.64 -4.87 -2.93
N GLY A 35 15.04 -3.81 -3.46
CA GLY A 35 13.68 -3.84 -3.99
C GLY A 35 13.59 -3.77 -5.51
N LEU A 36 12.59 -4.45 -6.05
CA LEU A 36 12.23 -4.43 -7.46
C LEU A 36 10.98 -3.54 -7.67
N PHE A 37 11.12 -2.48 -8.45
CA PHE A 37 9.97 -1.74 -8.97
C PHE A 37 9.47 -2.41 -10.26
N LEU A 38 8.29 -3.02 -10.22
CA LEU A 38 7.68 -3.70 -11.35
C LEU A 38 7.10 -2.70 -12.36
N ASN A 39 7.25 -3.00 -13.64
CA ASN A 39 6.66 -2.20 -14.70
C ASN A 39 5.33 -2.83 -15.13
N LEU A 40 4.24 -2.41 -14.48
CA LEU A 40 2.87 -2.82 -14.82
C LEU A 40 2.18 -1.87 -15.80
N GLN A 41 2.92 -0.90 -16.34
CA GLN A 41 2.43 0.10 -17.29
C GLN A 41 3.22 0.02 -18.59
N ASP A 42 2.59 0.29 -19.72
CA ASP A 42 3.22 0.24 -21.04
C ASP A 42 4.16 1.44 -21.31
N MET A 43 5.03 1.74 -20.34
CA MET A 43 6.06 2.78 -20.44
C MET A 43 7.32 2.21 -21.08
N GLN A 44 7.84 2.88 -22.11
CA GLN A 44 9.22 2.71 -22.53
C GLN A 44 10.15 3.39 -21.50
N GLN A 45 10.61 2.61 -20.52
CA GLN A 45 11.55 3.10 -19.51
C GLN A 45 13.01 3.13 -19.98
N PHE A 46 13.34 2.47 -21.11
CA PHE A 46 14.71 2.32 -21.58
C PHE A 46 14.85 2.68 -23.05
N SER A 47 15.96 3.36 -23.39
CA SER A 47 16.36 3.67 -24.77
C SER A 47 16.87 2.45 -25.55
N ILE A 48 17.04 1.31 -24.88
CA ILE A 48 17.43 0.04 -25.50
C ILE A 48 16.17 -0.69 -25.92
N ALA A 49 16.01 -0.90 -27.23
CA ALA A 49 14.86 -1.57 -27.80
C ALA A 49 14.74 -3.03 -27.32
N GLY A 50 13.59 -3.35 -26.71
CA GLY A 50 13.09 -4.71 -26.55
C GLY A 50 13.35 -5.37 -25.18
N LYS A 51 12.26 -5.95 -24.65
CA LYS A 51 12.13 -7.13 -23.76
C LYS A 51 11.40 -6.92 -22.43
N SER A 52 10.98 -5.72 -22.05
CA SER A 52 10.02 -5.52 -20.94
C SER A 52 8.63 -5.23 -21.46
N THR A 53 7.61 -5.81 -20.83
CA THR A 53 6.20 -5.55 -21.14
C THR A 53 5.40 -5.46 -19.83
N TRP A 54 4.28 -4.74 -19.88
CA TRP A 54 3.39 -4.51 -18.75
C TRP A 54 2.50 -5.71 -18.39
N THR A 55 2.51 -6.76 -19.21
CA THR A 55 1.65 -7.92 -19.02
C THR A 55 1.94 -8.67 -17.72
N PHE A 56 0.90 -9.31 -17.18
CA PHE A 56 0.98 -10.03 -15.92
C PHE A 56 2.00 -11.17 -15.96
N ASP A 57 1.90 -12.07 -16.95
CA ASP A 57 2.78 -13.25 -17.06
C ASP A 57 4.26 -12.89 -17.18
N TYR A 58 4.57 -11.76 -17.82
CA TYR A 58 5.93 -11.26 -17.88
C TYR A 58 6.40 -10.83 -16.48
N ASN A 59 5.62 -10.00 -15.79
CA ASN A 59 5.99 -9.51 -14.47
C ASN A 59 6.03 -10.63 -13.41
N VAL A 60 5.23 -11.69 -13.54
CA VAL A 60 5.36 -12.92 -12.72
C VAL A 60 6.75 -13.53 -12.87
N LYS A 61 7.26 -13.67 -14.10
CA LYS A 61 8.61 -14.21 -14.35
C LYS A 61 9.69 -13.30 -13.78
N VAL A 62 9.51 -11.97 -13.90
CA VAL A 62 10.46 -11.00 -13.35
C VAL A 62 10.51 -11.10 -11.82
N VAL A 63 9.36 -11.11 -11.14
CA VAL A 63 9.34 -11.18 -9.66
C VAL A 63 9.87 -12.51 -9.14
N GLN A 64 9.58 -13.63 -9.81
CA GLN A 64 10.15 -14.93 -9.49
C GLN A 64 11.67 -14.92 -9.65
N ARG A 65 12.17 -14.35 -10.74
CA ARG A 65 13.62 -14.24 -10.96
C ARG A 65 14.30 -13.35 -9.93
N ALA A 66 13.67 -12.24 -9.55
CA ALA A 66 14.17 -11.36 -8.51
C ALA A 66 14.20 -12.07 -7.14
N GLU A 67 13.16 -12.84 -6.82
CA GLU A 67 13.10 -13.67 -5.61
C GLU A 67 14.25 -14.68 -5.55
N GLU A 68 14.53 -15.39 -6.66
CA GLU A 68 15.65 -16.33 -6.79
C GLU A 68 17.02 -15.66 -6.61
N LEU A 69 17.15 -14.40 -7.04
CA LEU A 69 18.37 -13.61 -6.92
C LEU A 69 18.52 -12.94 -5.56
N GLY A 70 17.56 -13.10 -4.65
CA GLY A 70 17.64 -12.59 -3.28
C GLY A 70 17.00 -11.22 -3.05
N PHE A 71 16.24 -10.66 -4.00
CA PHE A 71 15.53 -9.39 -3.79
C PHE A 71 14.48 -9.50 -2.68
N ASP A 72 14.39 -8.50 -1.81
CA ASP A 72 13.59 -8.59 -0.59
C ASP A 72 12.14 -8.16 -0.77
N LEU A 73 11.91 -7.22 -1.68
CA LEU A 73 10.58 -6.68 -1.94
C LEU A 73 10.35 -6.46 -3.43
N ALA A 74 9.10 -6.64 -3.86
CA ALA A 74 8.61 -6.18 -5.14
C ALA A 74 7.46 -5.20 -4.91
N PHE A 75 7.46 -4.13 -5.67
CA PHE A 75 6.54 -3.01 -5.55
C PHE A 75 6.10 -2.55 -6.93
N SER A 76 4.84 -2.16 -7.09
CA SER A 76 4.39 -1.41 -8.26
C SER A 76 3.52 -0.24 -7.81
N ARG A 77 3.54 0.82 -8.61
CA ARG A 77 2.52 1.87 -8.53
C ARG A 77 1.24 1.42 -9.24
N THR A 78 0.10 2.00 -8.85
CA THR A 78 -1.13 2.03 -9.66
C THR A 78 -1.28 3.44 -10.23
N GLN A 79 -1.72 3.55 -11.49
CA GLN A 79 -2.14 4.81 -12.10
C GLN A 79 -3.47 4.57 -12.81
N TRP A 80 -4.44 5.46 -12.60
CA TRP A 80 -5.78 5.31 -13.17
C TRP A 80 -5.92 5.95 -14.54
N LEU A 81 -5.26 7.10 -14.74
CA LEU A 81 -5.26 7.80 -16.02
C LEU A 81 -3.82 7.94 -16.53
N PRO A 82 -3.39 7.26 -17.60
CA PRO A 82 -2.02 7.34 -18.09
C PRO A 82 -1.64 8.74 -18.61
N LYS A 83 -0.33 8.99 -18.79
CA LYS A 83 0.15 10.20 -19.50
C LYS A 83 -0.32 10.08 -20.96
N GLY A 84 -1.17 10.99 -21.42
CA GLY A 84 -1.81 10.92 -22.75
C GLY A 84 -3.33 10.71 -22.71
N GLY A 85 -3.93 10.43 -21.55
CA GLY A 85 -5.38 10.27 -21.42
C GLY A 85 -5.88 8.97 -22.04
N TYR A 86 -6.95 9.04 -22.85
CA TYR A 86 -7.58 7.86 -23.46
C TYR A 86 -6.64 7.07 -24.39
N ASP A 87 -5.75 7.77 -25.09
CA ASP A 87 -4.74 7.16 -25.98
C ASP A 87 -3.41 6.86 -25.25
N GLY A 88 -3.42 6.90 -23.91
CA GLY A 88 -2.24 6.63 -23.11
C GLY A 88 -1.95 5.14 -22.94
N GLU A 89 -0.87 4.87 -22.24
CA GLU A 89 -0.32 3.53 -22.01
C GLU A 89 -1.27 2.63 -21.20
N ALA A 90 -1.37 1.36 -21.61
CA ALA A 90 -2.09 0.36 -20.83
C ALA A 90 -1.41 0.13 -19.47
N SER A 91 -2.20 -0.11 -18.42
CA SER A 91 -1.68 -0.41 -17.09
C SER A 91 -2.51 -1.48 -16.40
N LEU A 92 -1.85 -2.42 -15.74
CA LEU A 92 -2.50 -3.28 -14.75
C LEU A 92 -2.62 -2.55 -13.41
N ASP A 93 -3.63 -2.92 -12.63
CA ASP A 93 -3.74 -2.48 -11.25
C ASP A 93 -2.74 -3.24 -10.36
N SER A 94 -1.93 -2.51 -9.59
CA SER A 94 -0.92 -3.08 -8.71
C SER A 94 -1.52 -3.89 -7.56
N PHE A 95 -2.70 -3.51 -7.06
CA PHE A 95 -3.33 -4.20 -5.95
C PHE A 95 -3.73 -5.61 -6.35
N ILE A 96 -4.42 -5.75 -7.48
CA ILE A 96 -4.81 -7.04 -8.03
C ILE A 96 -3.59 -7.83 -8.54
N ALA A 97 -2.68 -7.21 -9.29
CA ALA A 97 -1.54 -7.92 -9.89
C ALA A 97 -0.60 -8.52 -8.82
N LEU A 98 -0.18 -7.74 -7.81
CA LEU A 98 0.70 -8.27 -6.77
C LEU A 98 -0.04 -9.22 -5.82
N GLY A 99 -1.35 -9.01 -5.61
CA GLY A 99 -2.20 -9.99 -4.93
C GLY A 99 -2.21 -11.35 -5.62
N ALA A 100 -2.27 -11.38 -6.96
CA ALA A 100 -2.15 -12.62 -7.72
C ALA A 100 -0.73 -13.20 -7.70
N MET A 101 0.31 -12.36 -7.74
CA MET A 101 1.71 -12.80 -7.62
C MET A 101 2.04 -13.41 -6.24
N ALA A 102 1.23 -13.15 -5.21
CA ALA A 102 1.38 -13.77 -3.90
C ALA A 102 1.34 -15.30 -3.97
N ALA A 103 0.47 -15.86 -4.82
CA ALA A 103 0.38 -17.30 -5.02
C ALA A 103 1.53 -17.88 -5.88
N ALA A 104 2.22 -17.03 -6.65
CA ALA A 104 3.29 -17.42 -7.58
C ALA A 104 4.71 -17.25 -7.01
N THR A 105 4.83 -16.75 -5.78
CA THR A 105 6.10 -16.44 -5.10
C THR A 105 6.12 -17.06 -3.70
N LYS A 106 7.29 -17.15 -3.06
CA LYS A 106 7.44 -17.90 -1.81
C LYS A 106 8.06 -17.12 -0.64
N ARG A 107 8.86 -16.09 -0.91
CA ARG A 107 9.69 -15.36 0.06
C ARG A 107 9.59 -13.85 -0.09
N ILE A 108 9.61 -13.32 -1.31
CA ILE A 108 9.68 -11.87 -1.56
C ILE A 108 8.46 -11.16 -0.97
N LEU A 109 8.69 -10.00 -0.35
CA LEU A 109 7.61 -9.14 0.12
C LEU A 109 6.92 -8.50 -1.09
N LEU A 110 5.59 -8.41 -1.04
CA LEU A 110 4.78 -7.91 -2.16
C LEU A 110 4.03 -6.67 -1.71
N ILE A 111 4.51 -5.50 -2.13
CA ILE A 111 3.95 -4.21 -1.75
C ILE A 111 3.05 -3.69 -2.87
N SER A 112 1.74 -3.83 -2.69
CA SER A 112 0.73 -3.35 -3.62
C SER A 112 0.41 -1.88 -3.42
N THR A 113 0.26 -1.08 -4.48
CA THR A 113 -0.32 0.27 -4.35
C THR A 113 -1.84 0.23 -4.37
N LEU A 114 -2.49 0.94 -3.45
CA LEU A 114 -3.94 1.18 -3.45
C LEU A 114 -4.27 2.65 -3.24
N HIS A 115 -5.16 3.18 -4.08
CA HIS A 115 -5.76 4.50 -3.88
C HIS A 115 -6.97 4.37 -2.97
N VAL A 116 -6.88 4.91 -1.75
CA VAL A 116 -7.93 4.70 -0.73
C VAL A 116 -8.97 5.81 -0.66
N LEU A 117 -8.72 6.93 -1.32
CA LEU A 117 -9.67 8.05 -1.42
C LEU A 117 -10.37 8.11 -2.78
N TYR A 118 -10.16 7.10 -3.63
CA TYR A 118 -10.84 6.97 -4.91
C TYR A 118 -11.99 5.97 -4.81
N GLY A 119 -13.17 6.38 -5.26
CA GLY A 119 -14.37 5.56 -5.30
C GLY A 119 -14.93 5.18 -3.92
N PRO A 120 -15.96 4.32 -3.87
CA PRO A 120 -16.66 3.94 -2.65
C PRO A 120 -15.97 2.78 -1.90
N LEU A 121 -14.64 2.82 -1.74
CA LEU A 121 -13.93 1.80 -0.96
C LEU A 121 -14.18 1.99 0.54
N HIS A 122 -15.01 1.11 1.10
CA HIS A 122 -15.24 1.03 2.53
C HIS A 122 -14.06 0.37 3.29
N PRO A 123 -13.70 0.82 4.51
CA PRO A 123 -12.62 0.23 5.31
C PRO A 123 -12.72 -1.29 5.48
N LEU A 124 -13.93 -1.83 5.63
CA LEU A 124 -14.16 -3.28 5.73
C LEU A 124 -13.68 -4.04 4.48
N HIS A 125 -13.81 -3.47 3.29
CA HIS A 125 -13.28 -4.09 2.07
C HIS A 125 -11.75 -4.17 2.15
N ILE A 126 -11.10 -3.06 2.46
CA ILE A 126 -9.63 -2.97 2.52
C ILE A 126 -9.10 -3.91 3.62
N ALA A 127 -9.74 -3.93 4.78
CA ALA A 127 -9.36 -4.82 5.88
C ALA A 127 -9.47 -6.30 5.47
N LYS A 128 -10.60 -6.70 4.88
CA LYS A 128 -10.85 -8.07 4.42
C LYS A 128 -9.90 -8.47 3.30
N PHE A 129 -9.65 -7.61 2.32
CA PHE A 129 -8.73 -7.88 1.23
C PHE A 129 -7.30 -8.02 1.74
N GLY A 130 -6.86 -7.11 2.61
CA GLY A 130 -5.53 -7.14 3.20
C GLY A 130 -5.27 -8.42 3.99
N ALA A 131 -6.22 -8.83 4.85
CA ALA A 131 -6.11 -10.10 5.57
C ALA A 131 -6.11 -11.31 4.62
N THR A 132 -6.90 -11.26 3.54
CA THR A 132 -6.94 -12.34 2.54
C THR A 132 -5.60 -12.48 1.81
N PHE A 133 -5.02 -11.37 1.34
CA PHE A 133 -3.71 -11.38 0.70
C PHE A 133 -2.57 -11.73 1.66
N ASP A 134 -2.67 -11.31 2.92
CA ASP A 134 -1.72 -11.72 3.96
C ASP A 134 -1.70 -13.25 4.11
N HIS A 135 -2.86 -13.90 4.18
CA HIS A 135 -2.95 -15.36 4.24
C HIS A 135 -2.46 -16.05 2.97
N ILE A 136 -2.85 -15.58 1.78
CA ILE A 136 -2.38 -16.13 0.48
C ILE A 136 -0.85 -16.04 0.40
N SER A 137 -0.30 -14.90 0.82
CA SER A 137 1.13 -14.63 0.77
C SER A 137 1.92 -15.25 1.94
N LYS A 138 1.25 -15.78 2.98
CA LYS A 138 1.86 -16.24 4.23
C LYS A 138 2.60 -15.12 4.98
N GLY A 139 1.99 -13.94 5.06
CA GLY A 139 2.50 -12.80 5.82
C GLY A 139 3.50 -11.91 5.07
N ARG A 140 3.54 -12.01 3.72
CA ARG A 140 4.49 -11.27 2.88
C ARG A 140 3.87 -10.05 2.21
N TRP A 141 2.56 -9.91 2.26
CA TRP A 141 1.85 -8.83 1.58
C TRP A 141 1.90 -7.54 2.39
N GLY A 142 2.07 -6.44 1.66
CA GLY A 142 2.00 -5.09 2.18
C GLY A 142 1.27 -4.15 1.24
N ILE A 143 0.89 -3.00 1.77
CA ILE A 143 0.13 -1.99 1.06
C ILE A 143 0.84 -0.65 1.12
N ASN A 144 1.15 -0.13 -0.06
CA ASN A 144 1.49 1.27 -0.27
C ASN A 144 0.22 2.07 -0.46
N ILE A 145 -0.05 2.98 0.47
CA ILE A 145 -1.27 3.76 0.44
C ILE A 145 -1.02 5.09 -0.26
N VAL A 146 -1.87 5.37 -1.24
CA VAL A 146 -1.83 6.62 -2.01
C VAL A 146 -3.16 7.33 -1.83
N THR A 147 -3.09 8.61 -1.49
CA THR A 147 -4.27 9.44 -1.28
C THR A 147 -4.86 10.00 -2.58
N GLY A 148 -4.14 9.85 -3.69
CA GLY A 148 -4.43 10.54 -4.95
C GLY A 148 -3.82 11.94 -5.00
N HIS A 149 -3.45 12.38 -6.20
CA HIS A 149 -2.81 13.69 -6.43
C HIS A 149 -3.39 14.47 -7.62
N ARG A 150 -4.17 13.82 -8.50
CA ARG A 150 -4.71 14.45 -9.71
C ARG A 150 -6.20 14.71 -9.57
N ALA A 151 -6.62 15.95 -9.83
CA ALA A 151 -8.03 16.35 -9.81
C ALA A 151 -8.87 15.51 -10.78
N ILE A 152 -8.38 15.36 -12.02
CA ILE A 152 -9.04 14.60 -13.08
C ILE A 152 -9.30 13.13 -12.69
N GLU A 153 -8.42 12.52 -11.90
CA GLU A 153 -8.64 11.15 -11.43
C GLU A 153 -9.76 11.10 -10.39
N HIS A 154 -9.89 12.09 -9.49
CA HIS A 154 -11.02 12.15 -8.57
C HIS A 154 -12.35 12.30 -9.32
N GLU A 155 -12.36 13.13 -10.37
CA GLU A 155 -13.55 13.36 -11.20
C GLU A 155 -13.98 12.09 -11.96
N MET A 156 -13.04 11.25 -12.41
CA MET A 156 -13.34 9.93 -12.99
C MET A 156 -14.10 9.01 -12.02
N PHE A 157 -13.87 9.16 -10.72
CA PHE A 157 -14.61 8.46 -9.65
C PHE A 157 -15.85 9.22 -9.17
N GLY A 158 -16.24 10.30 -9.85
CA GLY A 158 -17.42 11.10 -9.53
C GLY A 158 -17.31 11.93 -8.25
N SER A 159 -16.07 12.20 -7.80
CA SER A 159 -15.81 12.96 -6.56
C SER A 159 -14.99 14.21 -6.83
N PRO A 160 -15.20 15.31 -6.10
CA PRO A 160 -14.33 16.47 -6.19
C PRO A 160 -12.94 16.15 -5.64
N GLN A 161 -11.94 16.93 -6.05
CA GLN A 161 -10.61 16.86 -5.47
C GLN A 161 -10.66 17.17 -3.96
N ILE A 162 -9.96 16.35 -3.17
CA ILE A 162 -9.82 16.57 -1.73
C ILE A 162 -8.54 17.40 -1.49
N GLU A 163 -8.67 18.43 -0.65
CA GLU A 163 -7.55 19.27 -0.21
C GLU A 163 -6.38 18.47 0.36
N HIS A 164 -5.14 18.93 0.11
CA HIS A 164 -3.92 18.17 0.35
C HIS A 164 -3.82 17.60 1.77
N ASP A 165 -3.89 18.46 2.78
CA ASP A 165 -3.72 18.04 4.17
C ASP A 165 -4.92 17.22 4.67
N ARG A 166 -6.11 17.56 4.17
CA ARG A 166 -7.34 16.83 4.48
C ARG A 166 -7.26 15.36 4.04
N ARG A 167 -6.54 15.06 2.95
CA ARG A 167 -6.32 13.68 2.53
C ARG A 167 -5.57 12.85 3.57
N TYR A 168 -4.57 13.43 4.23
CA TYR A 168 -3.81 12.73 5.28
C TYR A 168 -4.63 12.58 6.57
N GLU A 169 -5.49 13.55 6.92
CA GLU A 169 -6.43 13.38 8.03
C GLU A 169 -7.39 12.20 7.80
N LEU A 170 -8.00 12.14 6.60
CA LEU A 170 -8.91 11.06 6.23
C LEU A 170 -8.19 9.72 6.20
N THR A 171 -6.98 9.68 5.66
CA THR A 171 -6.19 8.45 5.60
C THR A 171 -5.73 7.98 6.98
N GLY A 172 -5.46 8.92 7.91
CA GLY A 172 -5.22 8.60 9.32
C GLY A 172 -6.39 7.88 9.97
N GLU A 173 -7.61 8.44 9.82
CA GLU A 173 -8.82 7.78 10.31
C GLU A 173 -9.03 6.40 9.69
N LEU A 174 -8.77 6.23 8.39
CA LEU A 174 -8.81 4.93 7.74
C LEU A 174 -7.84 3.95 8.40
N PHE A 175 -6.61 4.34 8.65
CA PHE A 175 -5.61 3.46 9.26
C PHE A 175 -5.97 3.05 10.68
N ASP A 176 -6.48 3.98 11.48
CA ASP A 176 -6.96 3.65 12.83
C ASP A 176 -8.06 2.59 12.74
N VAL A 177 -9.04 2.76 11.83
CA VAL A 177 -10.08 1.76 11.58
C VAL A 177 -9.52 0.42 11.12
N LEU A 178 -8.56 0.41 10.18
CA LEU A 178 -7.97 -0.82 9.67
C LEU A 178 -7.19 -1.58 10.75
N GLN A 179 -6.47 -0.86 11.61
CA GLN A 179 -5.73 -1.46 12.73
C GLN A 179 -6.70 -2.18 13.66
N HIS A 180 -7.74 -1.50 14.15
CA HIS A 180 -8.78 -2.13 14.96
C HIS A 180 -9.41 -3.35 14.27
N LEU A 181 -9.79 -3.23 13.00
CA LEU A 181 -10.36 -4.36 12.27
C LEU A 181 -9.41 -5.56 12.16
N TRP A 182 -8.09 -5.32 12.01
CA TRP A 182 -7.08 -6.39 11.92
C TRP A 182 -6.67 -7.00 13.25
N THR A 183 -6.70 -6.24 14.35
CA THR A 183 -6.17 -6.70 15.64
C THR A 183 -7.21 -7.03 16.69
N ASP A 184 -8.37 -6.38 16.66
CA ASP A 184 -9.34 -6.51 17.75
C ASP A 184 -10.09 -7.84 17.65
N ASP A 185 -10.22 -8.52 18.78
CA ASP A 185 -10.98 -9.78 18.90
C ASP A 185 -12.50 -9.54 19.07
N GLU A 186 -12.93 -8.28 19.19
CA GLU A 186 -14.32 -7.86 19.36
C GLU A 186 -14.80 -6.98 18.19
N ASN A 187 -16.12 -6.73 18.15
CA ASN A 187 -16.72 -5.84 17.16
C ASN A 187 -16.24 -4.40 17.37
N TYR A 188 -15.91 -3.72 16.28
CA TYR A 188 -15.44 -2.34 16.29
C TYR A 188 -16.44 -1.40 15.60
N SER A 189 -16.75 -0.27 16.23
CA SER A 189 -17.59 0.78 15.65
C SER A 189 -16.82 2.08 15.52
N PHE A 190 -17.06 2.80 14.43
CA PHE A 190 -16.35 4.03 14.11
C PHE A 190 -17.26 5.06 13.44
N SER A 191 -17.15 6.31 13.91
CA SER A 191 -17.75 7.48 13.29
C SER A 191 -16.86 8.70 13.50
N GLY A 192 -16.00 8.98 12.50
CA GLY A 192 -15.10 10.14 12.51
C GLY A 192 -15.51 11.25 11.55
N LYS A 193 -14.54 12.08 11.15
CA LYS A 193 -14.68 13.17 10.17
C LYS A 193 -14.79 12.65 8.74
N SER A 194 -14.27 11.46 8.47
CA SER A 194 -14.39 10.78 7.18
C SER A 194 -15.83 10.34 6.90
N PRO A 195 -16.19 10.14 5.61
CA PRO A 195 -17.53 9.67 5.26
C PRO A 195 -17.76 8.20 5.64
N TRP A 196 -16.71 7.46 6.01
CA TRP A 196 -16.85 6.06 6.43
C TRP A 196 -17.47 5.95 7.81
N LYS A 197 -18.39 4.99 7.95
CA LYS A 197 -19.03 4.63 9.20
C LYS A 197 -18.96 3.12 9.35
N VAL A 198 -18.43 2.66 10.48
CA VAL A 198 -18.40 1.24 10.83
C VAL A 198 -19.36 1.04 11.99
N HIS A 199 -20.31 0.12 11.84
CA HIS A 199 -21.23 -0.25 12.90
C HIS A 199 -21.03 -1.72 13.21
N GLU A 200 -20.53 -2.02 14.40
CA GLU A 200 -20.20 -3.38 14.87
C GLU A 200 -19.43 -4.19 13.82
N GLY A 201 -18.47 -3.55 13.18
CA GLY A 201 -17.66 -4.15 12.13
C GLY A 201 -16.69 -5.17 12.69
N PHE A 202 -16.57 -6.28 11.99
CA PHE A 202 -15.64 -7.34 12.34
C PHE A 202 -15.15 -8.02 11.07
N ILE A 203 -13.89 -8.44 11.05
CA ILE A 203 -13.34 -9.26 9.97
C ILE A 203 -12.67 -10.51 10.53
N THR A 204 -12.74 -11.58 9.75
CA THR A 204 -12.02 -12.84 9.93
C THR A 204 -11.63 -13.40 8.55
N PRO A 205 -10.46 -14.03 8.36
CA PRO A 205 -9.40 -14.18 9.35
C PRO A 205 -8.71 -12.84 9.67
N LYS A 206 -8.02 -12.78 10.81
CA LYS A 206 -7.06 -11.70 11.09
C LYS A 206 -5.73 -11.97 10.35
N PRO A 207 -4.93 -10.95 10.03
CA PRO A 207 -3.58 -11.13 9.47
C PRO A 207 -2.68 -11.99 10.38
N LEU A 208 -1.73 -12.71 9.79
CA LEU A 208 -0.88 -13.69 10.47
C LEU A 208 0.08 -13.06 11.49
N TYR A 209 0.50 -11.81 11.26
CA TYR A 209 1.49 -11.10 12.08
C TYR A 209 0.94 -9.74 12.55
N GLY A 210 -0.26 -9.74 13.12
CA GLY A 210 -0.96 -8.56 13.64
C GLY A 210 -1.66 -7.75 12.55
N ARG A 211 -0.90 -7.21 11.60
CA ARG A 211 -1.43 -6.47 10.43
C ARG A 211 -0.57 -6.72 9.18
N PRO A 212 -1.01 -6.31 7.98
CA PRO A 212 -0.11 -6.25 6.82
C PRO A 212 0.99 -5.20 6.98
N ILE A 213 2.03 -5.28 6.14
CA ILE A 213 3.08 -4.26 6.05
C ILE A 213 2.48 -2.98 5.50
N LEU A 214 2.73 -1.85 6.16
CA LEU A 214 2.21 -0.55 5.76
C LEU A 214 3.33 0.30 5.17
N VAL A 215 3.09 0.81 3.96
CA VAL A 215 4.06 1.57 3.19
C VAL A 215 3.46 2.90 2.78
N ASN A 216 4.28 3.94 2.77
CA ASN A 216 3.92 5.23 2.21
C ASN A 216 5.03 5.75 1.29
N ALA A 217 4.62 6.46 0.25
CA ALA A 217 5.53 7.17 -0.65
C ALA A 217 5.15 8.66 -0.66
N THR A 218 5.97 9.50 -0.05
CA THR A 218 5.69 10.93 0.10
C THR A 218 6.96 11.76 0.16
N GLY A 219 6.87 12.99 -0.31
CA GLY A 219 7.88 14.04 -0.13
C GLY A 219 7.37 15.31 0.54
N SER A 220 6.09 15.34 0.97
CA SER A 220 5.50 16.49 1.67
C SER A 220 5.61 16.36 3.18
N ASP A 221 5.69 17.48 3.90
CA ASP A 221 5.78 17.50 5.37
C ASP A 221 4.63 16.74 6.04
N ALA A 222 3.39 17.03 5.65
CA ALA A 222 2.20 16.34 6.17
C ALA A 222 2.23 14.83 5.90
N GLY A 223 2.76 14.42 4.75
CA GLY A 223 2.92 13.02 4.42
C GLY A 223 4.05 12.34 5.20
N ILE A 224 5.17 13.02 5.42
CA ILE A 224 6.27 12.51 6.26
C ILE A 224 5.77 12.29 7.69
N ASP A 225 5.03 13.25 8.25
CA ASP A 225 4.41 13.13 9.57
C ASP A 225 3.43 11.96 9.65
N PHE A 226 2.63 11.74 8.60
CA PHE A 226 1.77 10.57 8.49
C PHE A 226 2.58 9.27 8.42
N ALA A 227 3.60 9.24 7.57
CA ALA A 227 4.42 8.06 7.34
C ALA A 227 5.17 7.63 8.60
N ALA A 228 5.72 8.60 9.35
CA ALA A 228 6.40 8.37 10.63
C ALA A 228 5.49 7.74 11.69
N ARG A 229 4.18 8.02 11.64
CA ARG A 229 3.20 7.44 12.56
C ARG A 229 2.74 6.04 12.15
N TYR A 230 2.53 5.80 10.86
CA TYR A 230 1.77 4.63 10.41
C TYR A 230 2.57 3.60 9.58
N SER A 231 3.74 3.95 9.05
CA SER A 231 4.42 3.13 8.05
C SER A 231 5.56 2.30 8.64
N ASP A 232 5.72 1.07 8.15
CA ASP A 232 6.91 0.26 8.38
C ASP A 232 8.03 0.61 7.39
N ILE A 233 7.66 1.06 6.18
CA ILE A 233 8.57 1.45 5.10
C ILE A 233 8.12 2.79 4.51
N VAL A 234 9.06 3.70 4.30
CA VAL A 234 8.82 4.97 3.61
C VAL A 234 9.65 5.03 2.34
N PHE A 235 8.99 5.07 1.19
CA PHE A 235 9.66 5.31 -0.09
C PHE A 235 9.90 6.79 -0.29
N ILE A 236 11.16 7.16 -0.46
CA ILE A 236 11.60 8.51 -0.80
C ILE A 236 12.09 8.55 -2.24
N THR A 237 11.82 9.65 -2.94
CA THR A 237 12.36 9.85 -4.29
C THR A 237 13.78 10.40 -4.20
N SER A 238 14.62 10.02 -5.17
CA SER A 238 15.92 10.66 -5.32
C SER A 238 15.73 12.13 -5.73
N PRO A 239 16.48 13.09 -5.16
CA PRO A 239 16.43 14.50 -5.56
C PRO A 239 16.62 14.73 -7.06
N THR A 240 17.28 13.83 -7.75
CA THR A 240 17.58 13.90 -9.19
C THR A 240 16.45 13.45 -10.12
N GLY A 241 15.33 12.93 -9.59
CA GLY A 241 14.21 12.36 -10.36
C GLY A 241 12.88 13.10 -10.25
N ALA A 242 12.84 14.23 -9.53
CA ALA A 242 11.64 15.06 -9.40
C ALA A 242 11.50 15.98 -10.63
N HIS A 243 10.93 15.46 -11.71
CA HIS A 243 10.55 16.21 -12.91
C HIS A 243 9.11 15.91 -13.31
#